data_AF-A0A8T0MRZ1-F1
#
_entry.id   AF-A0A8T0MRZ1-F1
#
_cell.length_a   1.000
_cell.length_b   1.000
_cell.length_c   1.000
_cell.angle_alpha   90.00
_cell.angle_beta   90.00
_cell.angle_gamma   90.00
#
_symmetry.space_group_name_H-M   'P 1'
#
loop_
_entity.id
_entity.type
_entity.pdbx_description
1 polymer ?
#
loop_
_entity_poly.entity_id
_entity_poly.type
_entity_poly.pdbx_seq_one_letter_code
_entity_poly.pdbx_strand_id
1 'polypeptide(L)'
;MARFWAAYIDDKLLSSFLTTSTGKTDEERAEGRRQSSAAAEVLEEALKEYSKGRLFFGGDSVGYVDIVLGGFIPWLRLIDRSTGSKQFDAGMTPLLAAWLEHFGSLDAAKAVMPDLERLVAESDRVL
;
A
#
# COMPACT_ATOMS: atom_id res chain seq x y z
N MET A 1 2.16 19.31 4.36
CA MET A 1 1.87 17.99 4.96
C MET A 1 1.53 16.92 3.91
N ALA A 2 0.55 17.12 3.02
CA ALA A 2 0.22 16.12 1.99
C ALA A 2 1.41 15.66 1.12
N ARG A 3 2.28 16.59 0.70
CA ARG A 3 3.51 16.26 -0.06
C ARG A 3 4.54 15.48 0.73
N PHE A 4 4.59 15.68 2.05
CA PHE A 4 5.49 14.90 2.92
C PHE A 4 5.04 13.44 2.97
N TRP A 5 3.73 13.20 3.15
CA TRP A 5 3.19 11.83 3.16
C TRP A 5 3.28 11.16 1.79
N ALA A 6 3.10 11.90 0.70
CA ALA A 6 3.37 11.36 -0.64
C ALA A 6 4.82 10.90 -0.79
N ALA A 7 5.79 11.74 -0.41
CA ALA A 7 7.21 11.35 -0.42
C ALA A 7 7.49 10.18 0.52
N TYR A 8 6.85 10.12 1.69
CA TYR A 8 6.98 8.98 2.61
C TYR A 8 6.49 7.67 1.98
N ILE A 9 5.36 7.69 1.27
CA ILE A 9 4.84 6.52 0.55
C ILE A 9 5.86 6.03 -0.48
N ASP A 10 6.43 6.94 -1.28
CA ASP A 10 7.43 6.57 -2.30
C ASP A 10 8.74 6.08 -1.65
N ASP A 11 9.30 6.85 -0.73
CA ASP A 11 10.63 6.64 -0.16
C ASP A 11 10.69 5.50 0.86
N LYS A 12 9.57 5.21 1.54
CA LYS A 12 9.53 4.22 2.63
C LYS A 12 8.69 3.01 2.27
N LEU A 13 7.43 3.20 1.88
CA LEU A 13 6.54 2.07 1.63
C LEU A 13 6.89 1.37 0.31
N LEU A 14 6.94 2.12 -0.81
CA LEU A 14 7.25 1.56 -2.12
C LEU A 14 8.72 1.08 -2.19
N SER A 15 9.68 1.84 -1.67
CA SER A 15 11.09 1.43 -1.67
C SER A 15 11.32 0.11 -0.93
N SER A 16 10.80 -0.03 0.30
CA SER A 16 10.95 -1.27 1.09
C SER A 16 10.17 -2.44 0.48
N PHE A 17 9.04 -2.17 -0.18
CA PHE A 17 8.32 -3.15 -0.97
C PHE A 17 9.18 -3.68 -2.13
N LEU A 18 9.84 -2.80 -2.88
CA LEU A 18 10.73 -3.21 -3.96
C LEU A 18 11.89 -4.05 -3.43
N THR A 19 12.46 -3.71 -2.28
CA THR A 19 13.49 -4.54 -1.62
C THR A 19 12.96 -5.91 -1.23
N THR A 20 11.71 -6.01 -0.76
CA THR A 20 11.06 -7.29 -0.46
C THR A 20 10.96 -8.21 -1.68
N SER A 21 10.60 -7.64 -2.83
CA SER A 21 10.39 -8.38 -4.08
C SER A 21 11.70 -8.71 -4.79
N THR A 22 12.63 -7.75 -4.85
CA THR A 22 13.84 -7.82 -5.69
C THR A 22 15.13 -8.12 -4.94
N GLY A 23 15.07 -8.28 -3.61
CA GLY A 23 16.23 -8.65 -2.80
C GLY A 23 16.90 -9.92 -3.34
N LYS A 24 18.24 -9.93 -3.33
CA LYS A 24 19.05 -11.04 -3.86
C LYS A 24 19.24 -12.14 -2.82
N THR A 25 19.14 -11.78 -1.54
CA THR A 25 19.25 -12.71 -0.42
C THR A 25 17.95 -12.75 0.38
N ASP A 26 17.74 -13.84 1.12
CA ASP A 26 16.58 -13.95 2.02
C ASP A 26 16.62 -12.92 3.15
N GLU A 27 17.82 -12.52 3.58
CA GLU A 27 18.03 -11.47 4.56
C GLU A 27 17.60 -10.10 4.04
N GLU A 28 17.98 -9.74 2.80
CA GLU A 28 17.53 -8.50 2.16
C GLU A 28 16.01 -8.45 2.01
N ARG A 29 15.40 -9.56 1.57
CA ARG A 29 13.94 -9.65 1.44
C ARG A 29 13.25 -9.57 2.81
N ALA A 30 13.82 -10.19 3.84
CA ALA A 30 13.30 -10.13 5.21
C ALA A 30 13.38 -8.72 5.80
N GLU A 31 14.47 -8.01 5.53
CA GLU A 31 14.62 -6.61 5.94
C GLU A 31 13.62 -5.71 5.21
N GLY A 32 13.44 -5.91 3.90
CA GLY A 32 12.39 -5.24 3.14
C GLY A 32 11.01 -5.42 3.76
N ARG A 33 10.64 -6.66 4.15
CA ARG A 33 9.35 -6.94 4.80
C ARG A 33 9.19 -6.18 6.12
N ARG A 34 10.24 -6.16 6.95
CA ARG A 34 10.24 -5.44 8.24
C ARG A 34 10.06 -3.95 8.03
N GLN A 35 10.82 -3.36 7.11
CA GLN A 35 10.74 -1.93 6.79
C GLN A 35 9.39 -1.55 6.21
N SER A 36 8.83 -2.40 5.35
CA SER A 36 7.52 -2.18 4.74
C SER A 36 6.40 -2.23 5.79
N SER A 37 6.46 -3.18 6.70
CA SER A 37 5.52 -3.30 7.83
C SER A 37 5.60 -2.06 8.74
N ALA A 38 6.82 -1.64 9.11
CA ALA A 38 7.03 -0.43 9.91
C ALA A 38 6.54 0.84 9.19
N ALA A 39 6.70 0.92 7.88
CA ALA A 39 6.19 2.05 7.09
C ALA A 39 4.64 2.07 7.07
N ALA A 40 4.00 0.91 7.01
CA ALA A 40 2.55 0.79 7.11
C ALA A 40 2.03 1.25 8.49
N GLU A 41 2.69 0.85 9.58
CA GLU A 41 2.31 1.30 10.94
C GLU A 41 2.44 2.82 11.12
N VAL A 42 3.46 3.45 10.52
CA VAL A 42 3.58 4.92 10.55
C VAL A 42 2.47 5.58 9.73
N LEU A 43 2.11 5.02 8.57
CA LEU A 43 1.01 5.51 7.75
C LEU A 43 -0.35 5.33 8.42
N GLU A 44 -0.53 4.28 9.23
CA GLU A 44 -1.73 4.05 10.05
C GLU A 44 -1.93 5.18 11.06
N GLU A 45 -0.89 5.53 11.83
CA GLU A 45 -0.95 6.63 12.79
C GLU A 45 -1.15 7.98 12.08
N ALA A 46 -0.55 8.16 10.90
CA ALA A 46 -0.82 9.33 10.06
C ALA A 46 -2.29 9.39 9.63
N LEU A 47 -2.85 8.30 9.12
CA LEU A 47 -4.25 8.24 8.70
C LEU A 47 -5.17 8.60 9.87
N LYS A 48 -4.89 8.07 11.06
CA LYS A 48 -5.63 8.39 12.29
C LYS A 48 -5.59 9.88 12.65
N GLU A 49 -4.40 10.49 12.61
CA GLU A 49 -4.22 11.91 12.92
C GLU A 49 -4.93 12.81 11.91
N TYR A 50 -4.75 12.54 10.61
CA TYR A 50 -5.18 13.46 9.54
C TYR A 50 -6.62 13.25 9.08
N SER A 51 -7.14 12.02 9.14
CA SER A 51 -8.54 11.75 8.78
C SER A 51 -9.54 12.33 9.77
N LYS A 52 -9.13 12.59 11.02
CA LYS A 52 -10.01 13.00 12.13
C LYS A 52 -11.18 12.02 12.33
N GLY A 53 -10.91 10.72 12.19
CA GLY A 53 -11.91 9.66 12.31
C GLY A 53 -12.76 9.46 11.05
N ARG A 54 -12.31 9.97 9.90
CA ARG A 54 -12.89 9.69 8.58
C ARG A 54 -12.11 8.59 7.86
N LEU A 55 -12.61 8.20 6.70
CA LEU A 55 -12.06 7.06 5.95
C LEU A 55 -10.80 7.41 5.14
N PHE A 56 -10.62 8.67 4.75
CA PHE A 56 -9.53 9.09 3.86
C PHE A 56 -8.59 10.07 4.55
N PHE A 57 -7.36 10.18 4.04
CA PHE A 57 -6.44 11.25 4.43
C PHE A 57 -7.00 12.63 4.08
N GLY A 58 -7.84 12.73 3.04
CA GLY A 58 -8.62 13.92 2.71
C GLY A 58 -9.83 14.18 3.62
N GLY A 59 -10.07 13.34 4.63
CA GLY A 59 -11.24 13.42 5.50
C GLY A 59 -12.47 12.76 4.86
N ASP A 60 -13.49 13.56 4.54
CA ASP A 60 -14.77 13.08 4.00
C ASP A 60 -14.67 12.62 2.54
N SER A 61 -13.61 13.02 1.82
CA SER A 61 -13.39 12.69 0.41
C SER A 61 -11.95 12.29 0.14
N VAL A 62 -11.72 11.59 -0.97
CA VAL A 62 -10.38 11.26 -1.47
C VAL A 62 -9.53 12.53 -1.62
N GLY A 63 -8.40 12.58 -0.92
CA GLY A 63 -7.42 13.63 -1.01
C GLY A 63 -6.17 13.23 -1.80
N TYR A 64 -5.20 14.13 -1.85
CA TYR A 64 -3.95 13.91 -2.60
C TYR A 64 -3.16 12.69 -2.11
N VAL A 65 -3.05 12.50 -0.79
CA VAL A 65 -2.33 11.35 -0.21
C VAL A 65 -3.04 10.05 -0.53
N ASP A 66 -4.38 10.03 -0.52
CA ASP A 66 -5.18 8.86 -0.89
C ASP A 66 -4.95 8.46 -2.35
N ILE A 67 -4.79 9.43 -3.26
CA ILE A 67 -4.50 9.14 -4.67
C ILE A 67 -3.10 8.51 -4.81
N VAL A 68 -2.10 9.06 -4.13
CA VAL A 68 -0.73 8.53 -4.16
C VAL A 68 -0.68 7.11 -3.59
N LEU A 69 -1.26 6.89 -2.42
CA LEU A 69 -1.35 5.56 -1.81
C LEU A 69 -2.19 4.61 -2.66
N GLY A 70 -3.26 5.11 -3.27
CA GLY A 70 -4.15 4.36 -4.16
C GLY A 70 -3.42 3.80 -5.39
N GLY A 71 -2.45 4.54 -5.92
CA GLY A 71 -1.58 4.06 -6.99
C GLY A 71 -0.71 2.85 -6.61
N PHE A 72 -0.53 2.61 -5.32
CA PHE A 72 0.26 1.48 -4.81
C PHE A 72 -0.55 0.17 -4.66
N ILE A 73 -1.88 0.25 -4.68
CA ILE A 73 -2.80 -0.89 -4.48
C ILE A 73 -2.52 -2.09 -5.41
N PRO A 74 -2.22 -1.92 -6.71
CA PRO A 74 -1.96 -3.07 -7.57
C PRO A 74 -0.75 -3.89 -7.11
N TRP A 75 0.31 -3.21 -6.66
CA TRP A 75 1.52 -3.83 -6.13
C TRP A 75 1.27 -4.52 -4.79
N LEU A 76 0.47 -3.90 -3.91
CA LEU A 76 0.01 -4.51 -2.66
C LEU A 76 -0.72 -5.83 -2.91
N ARG A 77 -1.68 -5.85 -3.84
CA ARG A 77 -2.45 -7.07 -4.14
C ARG A 77 -1.58 -8.18 -4.72
N LEU A 78 -0.57 -7.83 -5.51
CA LEU A 78 0.36 -8.79 -6.09
C LEU A 78 1.20 -9.47 -4.99
N ILE A 79 1.75 -8.71 -4.05
CA ILE A 79 2.55 -9.29 -2.97
C ILE A 79 1.71 -10.07 -1.97
N ASP A 80 0.49 -9.59 -1.68
CA ASP A 80 -0.41 -10.28 -0.77
C ASP A 80 -0.74 -11.68 -1.31
N ARG A 81 -0.93 -11.79 -2.63
CA ARG A 81 -1.14 -13.07 -3.31
C ARG A 81 0.11 -13.95 -3.29
N SER A 82 1.29 -13.40 -3.57
CA SER A 82 2.52 -14.19 -3.69
C SER A 82 3.04 -14.69 -2.34
N THR A 83 2.87 -13.89 -1.28
CA THR A 83 3.30 -14.22 0.08
C THR A 83 2.24 -14.93 0.91
N GLY A 84 0.97 -14.82 0.53
CA GLY A 84 -0.17 -15.29 1.32
C GLY A 84 -0.42 -14.47 2.60
N SER A 85 0.24 -13.32 2.74
CA SER A 85 0.13 -12.42 3.90
C SER A 85 -0.31 -11.03 3.47
N LYS A 86 -1.12 -10.34 4.27
CA LYS A 86 -1.58 -8.98 3.94
C LYS A 86 -0.59 -7.93 4.42
N GLN A 87 -0.20 -7.02 3.53
CA GLN A 87 0.60 -5.86 3.88
C GLN A 87 -0.18 -4.89 4.81
N PHE A 88 -1.45 -4.64 4.49
CA PHE A 88 -2.38 -3.91 5.37
C PHE A 88 -3.25 -4.92 6.11
N ASP A 89 -2.68 -5.50 7.17
CA ASP A 89 -3.37 -6.44 8.04
C ASP A 89 -4.26 -5.72 9.05
N ALA A 90 -5.53 -6.14 9.18
CA ALA A 90 -6.49 -5.49 10.07
C ALA A 90 -6.17 -5.66 11.58
N GLY A 91 -5.28 -6.58 11.95
CA GLY A 91 -4.78 -6.73 13.31
C GLY A 91 -3.70 -5.70 13.68
N MET A 92 -2.99 -5.15 12.69
CA MET A 92 -1.87 -4.21 12.90
C MET A 92 -2.18 -2.80 12.37
N THR A 93 -2.78 -2.71 11.19
CA THR A 93 -3.12 -1.46 10.49
C THR A 93 -4.61 -1.43 10.10
N PRO A 94 -5.53 -1.44 11.08
CA PRO A 94 -6.97 -1.54 10.84
C PRO A 94 -7.55 -0.39 10.00
N LEU A 95 -7.06 0.84 10.15
CA LEU A 95 -7.55 1.99 9.38
C LEU A 95 -7.09 1.89 7.92
N LEU A 96 -5.83 1.50 7.67
CA LEU A 96 -5.33 1.27 6.31
C LEU A 96 -6.02 0.08 5.64
N ALA A 97 -6.31 -1.00 6.38
CA ALA A 97 -7.08 -2.12 5.87
C ALA A 97 -8.50 -1.70 5.44
N ALA A 98 -9.19 -0.90 6.26
CA ALA A 98 -10.49 -0.33 5.91
C ALA A 98 -10.37 0.63 4.71
N TRP A 99 -9.38 1.53 4.74
CA TRP A 99 -9.10 2.47 3.66
C TRP A 99 -8.88 1.74 2.32
N LEU A 100 -8.15 0.63 2.31
CA LEU A 100 -7.86 -0.16 1.11
C LEU A 100 -9.14 -0.69 0.46
N GLU A 101 -10.03 -1.27 1.26
CA GLU A 101 -11.32 -1.77 0.80
C GLU A 101 -12.20 -0.62 0.28
N HIS A 102 -12.29 0.47 1.03
CA HIS A 102 -13.11 1.62 0.66
C HIS A 102 -12.60 2.30 -0.62
N PHE A 103 -11.31 2.59 -0.71
CA PHE A 103 -10.70 3.20 -1.90
C PHE A 103 -10.87 2.28 -3.12
N GLY A 104 -10.58 0.99 -2.96
CA GLY A 104 -10.77 -0.01 -4.02
C GLY A 104 -12.22 -0.21 -4.46
N SER A 105 -13.19 0.18 -3.63
CA SER A 105 -14.62 0.12 -3.96
C SER A 105 -15.12 1.28 -4.83
N LEU A 106 -14.36 2.38 -4.91
CA LEU A 106 -14.72 3.57 -5.69
C LEU A 106 -14.79 3.25 -7.19
N ASP A 107 -15.82 3.73 -7.88
CA ASP A 107 -15.97 3.52 -9.33
C ASP A 107 -14.78 4.07 -10.11
N ALA A 108 -14.25 5.23 -9.70
CA ALA A 108 -13.06 5.82 -10.30
C ALA A 108 -11.82 4.94 -10.12
N ALA A 109 -11.66 4.30 -8.95
CA ALA A 109 -10.56 3.37 -8.73
C ALA A 109 -10.75 2.12 -9.59
N LYS A 110 -11.93 1.47 -9.54
CA LYS A 110 -12.23 0.27 -10.35
C LYS A 110 -12.03 0.48 -11.85
N ALA A 111 -12.35 1.67 -12.36
CA ALA A 111 -12.19 2.00 -13.78
C ALA A 111 -10.73 2.05 -14.25
N VAL A 112 -9.78 2.32 -13.34
CA VAL A 112 -8.35 2.45 -13.67
C VAL A 112 -7.48 1.35 -13.06
N MET A 113 -8.02 0.58 -12.12
CA MET A 113 -7.28 -0.52 -11.48
C MET A 113 -6.96 -1.58 -12.53
N PRO A 114 -5.68 -1.94 -12.69
CA PRO A 114 -5.29 -3.01 -13.59
C PRO A 114 -5.87 -4.35 -13.12
N ASP A 115 -6.18 -5.21 -14.09
CA ASP A 115 -6.60 -6.58 -13.82
C ASP A 115 -5.49 -7.33 -13.07
N LEU A 116 -5.80 -7.85 -11.89
CA LEU A 116 -4.83 -8.49 -11.02
C LEU A 116 -4.27 -9.78 -11.62
N GLU A 117 -5.09 -10.58 -12.32
CA GLU A 117 -4.62 -11.81 -12.97
C GLU A 117 -3.67 -11.48 -14.12
N ARG A 118 -3.97 -10.40 -14.86
CA ARG A 118 -3.06 -9.88 -15.87
C ARG A 118 -1.74 -9.40 -15.26
N LEU A 119 -1.78 -8.68 -14.14
CA LEU A 119 -0.56 -8.22 -13.47
C LEU A 119 0.30 -9.38 -12.98
N VAL A 120 -0.30 -10.41 -12.39
CA VAL A 120 0.42 -11.63 -11.96
C VAL A 120 1.10 -12.30 -13.16
N ALA A 121 0.37 -12.48 -14.25
CA ALA A 121 0.92 -13.07 -15.48
C ALA A 121 2.06 -12.23 -16.10
N GLU A 122 2.04 -10.91 -15.93
CA GLU A 122 3.10 -10.01 -16.37
C GLU A 122 4.30 -10.02 -15.41
N SER A 123 4.10 -10.08 -14.09
CA SER A 123 5.19 -10.13 -13.10
C SER A 123 5.98 -11.43 -13.16
N ASP A 124 5.31 -12.57 -13.43
CA ASP A 124 5.94 -13.88 -13.58
C ASP A 124 6.84 -13.98 -14.82
N ARG A 125 6.75 -13.01 -15.75
CA ARG A 125 7.63 -12.92 -16.93
C ARG A 125 8.91 -12.12 -16.67
N VAL A 126 8.96 -11.36 -15.59
CA VAL A 126 10.03 -10.40 -15.28
C VAL A 126 10.88 -10.86 -14.08
N LEU A 127 10.34 -11.74 -13.24
CA LEU A 127 11.06 -12.47 -12.18
C LEU A 127 11.55 -13.83 -12.69
#